data_AF-A0A524QSH1-F1
#
_entry.id   AF-A0A524QSH1-F1
#
_cell.length_a   1.000
_cell.length_b   1.000
_cell.length_c   1.000
_cell.angle_alpha   90.00
_cell.angle_beta   90.00
_cell.angle_gamma   90.00
#
_symmetry.space_group_name_H-M   'P 1'
#
loop_
_entity.id
_entity.type
_entity.pdbx_description
1 polymer ?
#
loop_
_entity_poly.entity_id
_entity_poly.type
_entity_poly.pdbx_seq_one_letter_code
_entity_poly.pdbx_strand_id
1 'polypeptide(L)'
;MRSISQVKSSFTEKPTIYIYESAPGGVGYAQKLFRIAPEIFAAAGRLIKECHCESGCPSCVGPEIEVGSEGKQNVLKLLKQALAVMKIEMA
;
A
#
# COMPACT_ATOMS: atom_id res chain seq x y z
N MET A 1 -14.56 0.33 -4.36
CA MET A 1 -13.16 0.11 -4.77
C MET A 1 -12.69 -1.21 -4.22
N ARG A 2 -11.82 -1.94 -4.92
CA ARG A 2 -11.27 -3.21 -4.46
C ARG A 2 -9.76 -3.19 -4.58
N SER A 3 -9.10 -3.97 -3.74
CA SER A 3 -7.67 -4.24 -3.80
C SER A 3 -7.42 -5.74 -3.79
N ILE A 4 -6.47 -6.21 -4.59
CA ILE A 4 -5.99 -7.59 -4.57
C ILE A 4 -4.46 -7.56 -4.54
N SER A 5 -3.88 -8.31 -3.61
CA SER A 5 -2.43 -8.51 -3.50
C SER A 5 -2.07 -9.87 -4.06
N GLN A 6 -1.24 -9.89 -5.11
CA GLN A 6 -0.70 -11.12 -5.70
C GLN A 6 0.79 -11.21 -5.38
N VAL A 7 1.21 -12.29 -4.72
CA VAL A 7 2.63 -12.56 -4.44
C VAL A 7 3.43 -12.73 -5.74
N LYS A 8 2.83 -13.37 -6.74
CA LYS A 8 3.36 -13.47 -8.09
C LYS A 8 2.22 -13.19 -9.07
N SER A 9 2.29 -12.07 -9.78
CA SER A 9 1.26 -11.78 -10.76
C SER A 9 1.38 -12.65 -12.00
N SER A 10 0.23 -13.10 -12.53
CA SER A 10 0.18 -13.86 -13.79
C SER A 10 0.64 -13.05 -15.02
N PHE A 11 0.68 -11.72 -14.94
CA PHE A 11 1.07 -10.86 -16.06
C PHE A 11 2.54 -10.44 -16.04
N THR A 12 3.07 -10.17 -14.85
CA THR A 12 4.41 -9.60 -14.68
C THR A 12 5.38 -10.53 -13.97
N GLU A 13 4.89 -11.64 -13.42
CA GLU A 13 5.64 -12.55 -12.56
C GLU A 13 6.27 -11.91 -11.32
N LYS A 14 5.82 -10.70 -10.95
CA LYS A 14 6.31 -9.93 -9.80
C LYS A 14 5.23 -9.77 -8.73
N PRO A 15 5.60 -9.53 -7.45
CA PRO A 15 4.67 -9.09 -6.43
C PRO A 15 3.94 -7.83 -6.88
N THR A 16 2.61 -7.86 -6.91
CA THR A 16 1.79 -6.79 -7.47
C THR A 16 0.54 -6.57 -6.63
N ILE A 17 0.26 -5.30 -6.31
CA ILE A 17 -1.00 -4.86 -5.72
C ILE A 17 -1.84 -4.23 -6.82
N TYR A 18 -3.04 -4.77 -7.01
CA TYR A 18 -4.04 -4.25 -7.96
C TYR A 18 -5.07 -3.44 -7.19
N ILE A 19 -5.30 -2.19 -7.60
CA ILE A 19 -6.38 -1.33 -7.08
C ILE A 19 -7.31 -1.00 -8.24
N TYR A 20 -8.58 -1.32 -8.11
CA TYR A 20 -9.54 -1.16 -9.21
C TYR A 20 -10.96 -0.88 -8.72
N GLU A 21 -11.78 -0.39 -9.62
CA GLU A 21 -13.18 -0.07 -9.38
C GLU A 21 -14.05 -1.31 -9.65
N SER A 22 -15.00 -1.59 -8.76
CA SER A 22 -15.99 -2.65 -8.98
C SER A 22 -17.18 -2.18 -9.80
N ALA A 23 -17.28 -0.88 -10.09
CA ALA A 23 -18.32 -0.32 -10.93
C ALA A 23 -18.10 -0.74 -12.39
N PRO A 24 -19.13 -1.26 -13.09
CA PRO A 24 -19.03 -1.58 -14.51
C PRO A 24 -18.57 -0.36 -15.33
N GLY A 25 -17.60 -0.56 -16.22
CA GLY A 25 -17.02 0.51 -17.04
C GLY A 25 -16.04 1.45 -16.30
N GLY A 26 -16.00 1.41 -14.97
CA GLY A 26 -15.20 2.33 -14.14
C GLY A 26 -15.77 3.76 -14.12
N VAL A 27 -15.59 4.46 -13.01
CA VAL A 27 -15.99 5.89 -12.89
C VAL A 27 -14.78 6.84 -12.82
N GLY A 28 -13.57 6.31 -12.99
CA GLY A 28 -12.34 7.08 -13.16
C GLY A 28 -11.50 7.26 -11.89
N TYR A 29 -11.91 6.68 -10.76
CA TYR A 29 -11.14 6.75 -9.53
C TYR A 29 -9.80 6.01 -9.63
N ALA A 30 -9.78 4.81 -10.22
CA ALA A 30 -8.53 4.06 -10.37
C ALA A 30 -7.50 4.83 -11.22
N GLN A 31 -7.97 5.50 -12.28
CA GLN A 31 -7.12 6.34 -13.12
C GLN A 31 -6.56 7.54 -12.34
N LYS A 32 -7.39 8.20 -11.54
CA LYS A 32 -6.93 9.30 -10.67
C LYS A 32 -5.90 8.80 -9.66
N LEU A 33 -6.18 7.71 -8.96
CA LEU A 33 -5.27 7.12 -7.96
C LEU A 33 -3.93 6.73 -8.58
N PHE A 34 -3.92 6.22 -9.82
CA PHE A 34 -2.67 5.91 -10.51
C PHE A 34 -1.81 7.16 -10.73
N ARG A 35 -2.43 8.30 -11.09
CA ARG A 35 -1.71 9.57 -11.29
C ARG A 35 -1.16 10.14 -9.98
N ILE A 36 -1.85 9.93 -8.87
CA ILE A 36 -1.45 10.43 -7.53
C ILE A 36 -0.90 9.32 -6.61
N ALA A 37 -0.44 8.21 -7.19
CA ALA A 37 0.11 7.10 -6.43
C ALA A 37 1.27 7.51 -5.51
N PRO A 38 2.22 8.36 -5.95
CA PRO A 38 3.28 8.90 -5.09
C PRO A 38 2.77 9.49 -3.77
N GLU A 39 1.77 10.37 -3.87
CA GLU A 39 1.18 11.09 -2.74
C GLU A 39 0.43 10.14 -1.81
N ILE A 40 -0.24 9.13 -2.36
CA ILE A 40 -0.92 8.09 -1.59
C ILE A 40 0.08 7.29 -0.77
N PHE A 41 1.19 6.83 -1.37
CA PHE A 41 2.20 6.06 -0.66
C PHE A 41 2.92 6.90 0.41
N ALA A 42 3.18 8.17 0.15
CA ALA A 42 3.71 9.09 1.14
C ALA A 42 2.74 9.30 2.31
N ALA A 43 1.44 9.48 2.02
CA ALA A 43 0.39 9.60 3.04
C ALA A 43 0.24 8.32 3.88
N ALA A 44 0.30 7.14 3.25
CA ALA A 44 0.29 5.86 3.97
C ALA A 44 1.51 5.73 4.91
N GLY A 45 2.69 6.15 4.45
CA GLY A 45 3.90 6.20 5.28
C GLY A 45 3.73 7.10 6.51
N ARG A 46 3.12 8.28 6.37
CA ARG A 46 2.80 9.17 7.49
C ARG A 46 1.82 8.54 8.47
N LEU A 47 0.70 8.00 7.95
CA LEU A 47 -0.32 7.31 8.75
C LEU A 47 0.30 6.22 9.64
N ILE A 48 1.18 5.39 9.08
CA ILE A 48 1.80 4.29 9.82
C ILE A 48 2.79 4.82 10.88
N LYS A 49 3.56 5.87 10.57
CA LYS A 49 4.51 6.48 11.51
C LYS A 49 3.81 7.17 12.68
N GLU A 50 2.68 7.84 12.42
CA GLU A 50 1.90 8.57 13.43
C GLU A 50 1.02 7.64 14.28
N CYS A 51 0.81 6.39 13.86
CA CYS A 51 0.06 5.42 14.63
C CYS A 51 0.83 5.00 15.89
N HIS A 52 0.16 4.98 17.05
CA HIS A 52 0.75 4.64 18.35
C HIS A 52 0.85 3.13 18.64
N CYS A 53 0.46 2.25 17.71
CA CYS A 53 0.58 0.80 17.91
C CYS A 53 2.02 0.32 17.79
N GLU A 54 2.37 -0.76 18.48
CA GLU A 54 3.70 -1.37 18.41
C GLU A 54 3.89 -2.19 17.13
N SER A 55 3.05 -3.21 16.93
CA SER A 55 3.20 -4.21 15.87
C SER A 55 2.23 -4.04 14.69
N GLY A 56 1.04 -3.52 14.96
CA GLY A 56 -0.03 -3.30 13.96
C GLY A 56 -1.41 -3.19 14.60
N CYS A 57 -2.31 -2.41 13.99
CA CYS A 57 -3.72 -2.33 14.39
C CYS A 57 -4.66 -2.17 13.18
N PRO A 58 -5.98 -2.35 13.35
CA PRO A 58 -6.97 -2.20 12.27
C PRO A 58 -6.96 -0.84 11.56
N SER A 59 -6.37 0.19 12.18
CA SER A 59 -6.32 1.56 11.63
C SER A 59 -5.06 1.87 10.81
N CYS A 60 -4.04 1.00 10.82
CA CYS A 60 -2.80 1.23 10.07
C CYS A 60 -2.47 0.09 9.11
N VAL A 61 -1.68 -0.90 9.55
CA VAL A 61 -1.19 -2.01 8.73
C VAL A 61 -2.05 -3.27 8.83
N GLY A 62 -2.99 -3.31 9.78
CA GLY A 62 -3.80 -4.49 10.11
C GLY A 62 -3.50 -5.00 11.54
N PRO A 63 -4.38 -5.86 12.11
CA PRO A 63 -4.19 -6.43 13.45
C PRO A 63 -2.92 -7.28 13.54
N GLU A 64 -2.20 -7.22 14.66
CA GLU A 64 -0.96 -7.98 14.90
C GLU A 64 -1.11 -9.49 14.63
N ILE A 65 -2.25 -10.10 14.96
CA ILE A 65 -2.48 -11.53 14.71
C ILE A 65 -2.46 -11.89 13.21
N GLU A 66 -2.72 -10.93 12.33
CA GLU A 66 -2.70 -11.11 10.87
C GLU A 66 -1.34 -10.71 10.28
N VAL A 67 -0.70 -9.67 10.81
CA VAL A 67 0.53 -9.07 10.23
C VAL A 67 1.82 -9.48 10.95
N GLY A 68 1.71 -10.14 12.10
CA GLY A 68 2.82 -10.50 12.98
C GLY A 68 3.35 -9.33 13.82
N SER A 69 4.23 -9.65 14.76
CA SER A 69 4.86 -8.68 15.68
C SER A 69 5.74 -7.64 14.98
N GLU A 70 6.24 -7.96 13.79
CA GLU A 70 7.04 -7.03 12.97
C GLU A 70 6.25 -6.38 11.82
N GLY A 71 4.91 -6.52 11.82
CA GLY A 71 4.05 -6.09 10.71
C GLY A 71 4.26 -4.62 10.33
N LYS A 72 4.23 -3.74 11.32
CA LYS A 72 4.43 -2.28 11.15
C LYS A 72 5.80 -1.97 10.53
N GLN A 73 6.87 -2.55 11.07
CA GLN A 73 8.23 -2.33 10.61
C GLN A 73 8.44 -2.85 9.19
N ASN A 74 7.87 -4.02 8.87
CA ASN A 74 7.97 -4.63 7.55
C ASN A 74 7.25 -3.81 6.46
N VAL A 75 6.07 -3.26 6.76
CA VAL A 75 5.36 -2.37 5.82
C VAL A 75 6.16 -1.08 5.58
N LEU A 76 6.75 -0.48 6.62
CA LEU A 76 7.59 0.71 6.45
C LEU A 76 8.82 0.45 5.55
N LYS A 77 9.45 -0.73 5.68
CA LYS A 77 10.54 -1.15 4.80
C LYS A 77 10.08 -1.30 3.34
N LEU A 78 8.93 -1.95 3.11
CA LEU A 78 8.35 -2.12 1.78
C LEU A 78 7.96 -0.79 1.14
N LEU A 79 7.34 0.13 1.90
CA LEU A 79 6.99 1.46 1.43
C LEU A 79 8.22 2.25 0.98
N LYS A 80 9.32 2.18 1.74
CA LYS A 80 10.59 2.82 1.36
C LYS A 80 11.10 2.29 0.01
N GLN A 81 11.03 0.98 -0.22
CA GLN A 81 11.45 0.38 -1.49
C GLN A 81 10.53 0.78 -2.65
N ALA A 82 9.21 0.80 -2.43
CA ALA A 82 8.23 1.21 -3.44
C ALA A 82 8.45 2.66 -3.90
N LEU A 83 8.64 3.59 -2.96
CA LEU A 83 8.92 5.00 -3.25
C LEU A 83 10.24 5.21 -4.01
N ALA A 84 11.28 4.43 -3.65
CA ALA A 84 12.56 4.47 -4.35
C ALA A 84 12.45 4.05 -5.83
N VAL A 85 11.67 3.00 -6.13
CA VAL A 85 11.41 2.55 -7.51
C VAL A 85 10.62 3.60 -8.30
N MET A 86 9.72 4.31 -7.64
CA MET A 86 8.92 5.39 -8.24
C MET A 86 9.68 6.73 -8.35
N LYS A 87 10.97 6.79 -7.96
CA LYS A 87 11.83 7.99 -7.95
C LYS A 87 11.28 9.15 -7.12
N ILE A 88 10.70 8.87 -5.95
CA ILE A 88 10.19 9.89 -5.02
C ILE A 88 10.99 9.87 -3.72
N GLU A 89 11.41 11.03 -3.24
CA GLU A 89 12.01 11.18 -1.92
C GLU A 89 10.91 11.23 -0.84
N MET A 90 11.08 10.46 0.24
CA MET A 90 10.24 10.58 1.43
C MET A 90 10.56 11.91 2.13
N ALA A 91 9.67 12.90 2.00
CA ALA A 91 9.64 14.07 2.87
C ALA A 91 9.15 13.68 4.28
#